data_AF-A0A9D6U230-F1
#
_entry.id   AF-A0A9D6U230-F1
#
_cell.length_a   1.000
_cell.length_b   1.000
_cell.length_c   1.000
_cell.angle_alpha   90.00
_cell.angle_beta   90.00
_cell.angle_gamma   90.00
#
_symmetry.space_group_name_H-M   'P 1'
#
loop_
_entity.id
_entity.type
_entity.pdbx_description
1 polymer ?
#
loop_
_entity_poly.entity_id
_entity_poly.type
_entity_poly.pdbx_seq_one_letter_code
_entity_poly.pdbx_strand_id
1 'polypeptide(L)'
;MFIAHPGTFHVDGYTSDGDSIHFKAHNADNWEKLGGHPVKLNHQGHVQLRLEGIDALEMNFEGRHQPLKYAREALDLLLSHLGIRGNLFGPSHARDGAAGYILARQADKYRRPVAFAFAGAPPWPDGEKVFLDAALLRKSVNYLLLQAGLVYPTYYEGLYPDLREELSRACREARKGGRGFWPQDCTNSGVVIDGLNSLTVKCIILPKLFRRLVRFMKENQDIVGFKDYLEANPDPVTNLAMARLTNLAALVEVQNKSVRLTTAPEALVFTET
;
A
#
# COMPACT_ATOMS: atom_id res chain seq x y z
N MET A 1 10.64 -18.22 -2.55
CA MET A 1 11.86 -17.42 -2.80
C MET A 1 11.48 -16.15 -3.55
N PHE A 2 12.13 -15.04 -3.24
CA PHE A 2 12.05 -13.76 -3.94
C PHE A 2 13.22 -13.63 -4.91
N ILE A 3 13.13 -12.76 -5.91
CA ILE A 3 14.21 -12.41 -6.83
C ILE A 3 14.78 -11.06 -6.39
N ALA A 4 16.10 -10.99 -6.22
CA ALA A 4 16.80 -9.75 -5.93
C ALA A 4 17.00 -8.94 -7.21
N HIS A 5 16.61 -7.66 -7.18
CA HIS A 5 16.92 -6.70 -8.23
C HIS A 5 17.62 -5.49 -7.60
N PRO A 6 18.96 -5.40 -7.69
CA PRO A 6 19.69 -4.16 -7.45
C PRO A 6 19.32 -3.11 -8.51
N GLY A 7 19.35 -1.84 -8.11
CA GLY A 7 18.95 -0.75 -9.00
C GLY A 7 18.95 0.61 -8.31
N THR A 8 18.20 1.53 -8.90
CA THR A 8 18.05 2.90 -8.40
C THR A 8 16.58 3.28 -8.28
N PHE A 9 16.25 4.01 -7.21
CA PHE A 9 14.92 4.57 -6.97
C PHE A 9 14.80 5.97 -7.55
N HIS A 10 13.62 6.25 -8.12
CA HIS A 10 13.34 7.47 -8.87
C HIS A 10 12.01 8.10 -8.49
N VAL A 11 11.99 9.44 -8.44
CA VAL A 11 10.84 10.30 -8.15
C VAL A 11 10.77 11.50 -9.09
N ASP A 12 11.86 11.89 -9.74
CA ASP A 12 11.86 13.05 -10.64
C ASP A 12 10.97 12.77 -11.87
N GLY A 13 10.05 13.70 -12.16
CA GLY A 13 9.04 13.53 -13.20
C GLY A 13 7.91 12.54 -12.87
N TYR A 14 7.79 12.07 -11.63
CA TYR A 14 6.76 11.12 -11.20
C TYR A 14 5.92 11.65 -10.03
N THR A 15 4.66 11.25 -9.99
CA THR A 15 3.82 11.37 -8.79
C THR A 15 3.99 10.10 -7.98
N SER A 16 4.81 10.15 -6.93
CA SER A 16 5.03 9.04 -6.01
C SER A 16 4.17 9.19 -4.76
N ASP A 17 3.71 8.06 -4.22
CA ASP A 17 2.88 8.00 -3.01
C ASP A 17 3.60 7.23 -1.89
N GLY A 18 3.01 7.16 -0.69
CA GLY A 18 3.61 6.50 0.47
C GLY A 18 3.80 4.98 0.35
N ASP A 19 3.30 4.36 -0.72
CA ASP A 19 3.34 2.92 -1.00
C ASP A 19 3.73 2.60 -2.46
N SER A 20 4.20 3.60 -3.21
CA SER A 20 4.66 3.43 -4.59
C SER A 20 5.83 4.35 -4.93
N ILE A 21 6.78 3.83 -5.71
CA ILE A 21 7.96 4.57 -6.14
C ILE A 21 8.47 4.00 -7.47
N HIS A 22 9.10 4.83 -8.31
CA HIS A 22 9.70 4.33 -9.54
C HIS A 22 11.07 3.70 -9.26
N PHE A 23 11.41 2.69 -10.04
CA PHE A 23 12.65 1.93 -9.91
C PHE A 23 13.21 1.56 -11.27
N LYS A 24 14.54 1.60 -11.37
CA LYS A 24 15.30 1.13 -12.52
C LYS A 24 16.23 0.01 -12.07
N ALA A 25 15.97 -1.21 -12.52
CA ALA A 25 16.86 -2.34 -12.28
C ALA A 25 18.18 -2.15 -13.04
N HIS A 26 19.30 -2.62 -12.47
CA HIS A 26 20.58 -2.64 -13.17
C HIS A 26 20.53 -3.57 -14.40
N ASN A 27 19.86 -4.72 -14.28
CA ASN A 27 19.60 -5.62 -15.39
C ASN A 27 18.08 -5.75 -15.65
N ALA A 28 17.63 -5.24 -16.79
CA ALA A 28 16.22 -5.31 -17.19
C ALA A 28 15.77 -6.73 -17.56
N ASP A 29 16.68 -7.60 -18.03
CA ASP A 29 16.34 -8.97 -18.44
C ASP A 29 15.89 -9.81 -17.23
N ASN A 30 16.31 -9.42 -16.02
CA ASN A 30 15.88 -10.10 -14.80
C ASN A 30 14.38 -9.92 -14.51
N TRP A 31 13.69 -8.97 -15.13
CA TRP A 31 12.22 -8.85 -14.99
C TRP A 31 11.48 -10.11 -15.46
N GLU A 32 12.05 -10.84 -16.42
CA GLU A 32 11.51 -12.10 -16.95
C GLU A 32 11.48 -13.23 -15.90
N LYS A 33 12.24 -13.08 -14.81
CA LYS A 33 12.28 -14.05 -13.70
C LYS A 33 11.08 -13.90 -12.75
N LEU A 34 10.31 -12.82 -12.85
CA LEU A 34 9.13 -12.60 -12.03
C LEU A 34 7.94 -13.40 -12.60
N GLY A 35 7.12 -13.95 -11.70
CA GLY A 35 5.82 -14.51 -12.08
C GLY A 35 4.77 -13.42 -12.37
N GLY A 36 3.54 -13.85 -12.68
CA GLY A 36 2.44 -12.94 -12.96
C GLY A 36 2.55 -12.31 -14.35
N HIS A 37 2.20 -11.04 -14.47
CA HIS A 37 2.22 -10.34 -15.75
C HIS A 37 3.62 -9.86 -16.13
N PRO A 38 3.96 -9.73 -17.43
CA PRO A 38 5.21 -9.11 -17.84
C PRO A 38 5.30 -7.67 -17.35
N VAL A 39 6.45 -7.32 -16.76
CA VAL A 39 6.71 -5.97 -16.23
C VAL A 39 6.65 -4.93 -17.35
N LYS A 40 5.97 -3.79 -17.12
CA LYS A 40 5.87 -2.70 -18.09
C LYS A 40 6.84 -1.58 -17.75
N LEU A 41 7.94 -1.48 -18.50
CA LEU A 41 8.87 -0.36 -18.42
C LEU A 41 8.35 0.85 -19.19
N ASN A 42 8.70 2.05 -18.73
CA ASN A 42 8.52 3.28 -19.47
C ASN A 42 9.74 3.57 -20.39
N HIS A 43 9.70 4.69 -21.11
CA HIS A 43 10.77 5.07 -22.06
C HIS A 43 12.14 5.34 -21.40
N GLN A 44 12.19 5.59 -20.08
CA GLN A 44 13.43 5.76 -19.31
C GLN A 44 13.97 4.43 -18.76
N GLY A 45 13.25 3.32 -19.02
CA GLY A 45 13.54 2.01 -18.42
C GLY A 45 13.14 1.90 -16.96
N HIS A 46 12.32 2.83 -16.45
CA HIS A 46 11.81 2.78 -15.08
C HIS A 46 10.48 2.02 -15.04
N VAL A 47 10.16 1.46 -13.88
CA VAL A 47 8.84 0.90 -13.57
C VAL A 47 8.34 1.43 -12.24
N GLN A 48 7.03 1.70 -12.15
CA GLN A 48 6.40 1.98 -10.87
C GLN A 48 6.28 0.69 -10.06
N LEU A 49 6.83 0.68 -8.87
CA LEU A 49 6.67 -0.40 -7.91
C LEU A 49 5.36 -0.27 -7.15
N ARG A 50 4.79 -1.41 -6.80
CA ARG A 50 3.79 -1.51 -5.73
C ARG A 50 4.47 -2.11 -4.52
N LEU A 51 4.49 -1.39 -3.40
CA LEU A 51 5.09 -1.91 -2.18
C LEU A 51 4.19 -2.98 -1.57
N GLU A 52 4.73 -4.19 -1.43
CA GLU A 52 4.03 -5.38 -0.93
C GLU A 52 3.51 -5.17 0.51
N GLY A 53 2.26 -5.61 0.74
CA GLY A 53 1.64 -5.69 2.07
C GLY A 53 1.23 -4.36 2.71
N ILE A 54 1.34 -3.23 2.01
CA ILE A 54 0.98 -1.91 2.53
C ILE A 54 0.08 -1.12 1.57
N ASP A 55 -0.69 -0.18 2.11
CA ASP A 55 -1.54 0.76 1.36
C ASP A 55 -1.50 2.11 2.10
N ALA A 56 -0.96 3.13 1.44
CA ALA A 56 -0.81 4.46 2.02
C ALA A 56 -2.13 5.25 1.94
N LEU A 57 -2.24 6.29 2.76
CA LEU A 57 -3.38 7.20 2.62
C LEU A 57 -3.33 7.92 1.28
N GLU A 58 -4.49 8.04 0.63
CA GLU A 58 -4.63 8.69 -0.67
C GLU A 58 -4.22 10.17 -0.59
N MET A 59 -3.26 10.59 -1.41
CA MET A 59 -2.95 12.00 -1.65
C MET A 59 -3.85 12.63 -2.71
N ASN A 60 -4.28 11.83 -3.70
CA ASN A 60 -5.26 12.23 -4.70
C ASN A 60 -5.86 11.00 -5.40
N PHE A 61 -7.08 10.65 -5.03
CA PHE A 61 -7.90 9.63 -5.68
C PHE A 61 -9.20 10.25 -6.16
N GLU A 62 -9.38 10.36 -7.48
CA GLU A 62 -10.55 11.02 -8.09
C GLU A 62 -10.87 12.42 -7.53
N GLY A 63 -9.82 13.22 -7.23
CA GLY A 63 -9.98 14.56 -6.65
C GLY A 63 -10.36 14.57 -5.17
N ARG A 64 -10.14 13.45 -4.48
CA ARG A 64 -10.36 13.27 -3.03
C ARG A 64 -9.09 12.75 -2.39
N HIS A 65 -8.93 13.02 -1.10
CA HIS A 65 -7.78 12.59 -0.34
C HIS A 65 -8.19 12.34 1.11
N GLN A 66 -7.43 11.51 1.82
CA GLN A 66 -7.50 11.48 3.28
C GLN A 66 -6.57 12.58 3.85
N PRO A 67 -6.46 12.81 5.17
CA PRO A 67 -5.57 13.85 5.72
C PRO A 67 -4.15 13.80 5.15
N LEU A 68 -3.81 14.80 4.33
CA LEU A 68 -2.57 14.84 3.56
C LEU A 68 -1.31 14.80 4.42
N LYS A 69 -1.41 15.23 5.68
CA LYS A 69 -0.31 15.16 6.66
C LYS A 69 0.32 13.76 6.68
N TYR A 70 -0.48 12.72 6.91
CA TYR A 70 0.04 11.36 7.08
C TYR A 70 0.48 10.73 5.76
N ALA A 71 -0.21 11.05 4.66
CA ALA A 71 0.19 10.60 3.34
C ALA A 71 1.56 11.18 2.93
N ARG A 72 1.81 12.44 3.25
CA ARG A 72 3.11 13.11 3.06
C ARG A 72 4.17 12.58 4.01
N GLU A 73 3.85 12.37 5.29
CA GLU A 73 4.77 11.76 6.25
C GLU A 73 5.19 10.34 5.81
N ALA A 74 4.27 9.56 5.24
CA ALA A 74 4.58 8.24 4.66
C ALA A 74 5.57 8.36 3.50
N LEU A 75 5.30 9.27 2.56
CA LEU A 75 6.20 9.54 1.43
C LEU A 75 7.57 10.04 1.90
N ASP A 76 7.61 10.98 2.84
CA ASP A 76 8.86 11.52 3.38
C ASP A 76 9.69 10.43 4.07
N LEU A 77 9.06 9.55 4.84
CA LEU A 77 9.76 8.40 5.46
C LEU A 77 10.28 7.44 4.39
N LEU A 78 9.46 7.13 3.37
CA LEU A 78 9.86 6.28 2.24
C LEU A 78 11.11 6.82 1.55
N LEU A 79 11.08 8.11 1.16
CA LEU A 79 12.20 8.73 0.44
C LEU A 79 13.46 8.83 1.31
N SER A 80 13.31 9.31 2.54
CA SER A 80 14.42 9.50 3.47
C SER A 80 15.13 8.17 3.72
N HIS A 81 14.36 7.09 3.92
CA HIS A 81 14.91 5.76 4.13
C HIS A 81 15.64 5.23 2.89
N LEU A 82 15.10 5.47 1.69
CA LEU A 82 15.74 5.09 0.42
C LEU A 82 16.90 6.01 0.01
N GLY A 83 17.20 7.05 0.79
CA GLY A 83 18.30 7.98 0.52
C GLY A 83 17.97 9.06 -0.52
N ILE A 84 16.71 9.16 -0.94
CA ILE A 84 16.23 10.26 -1.79
C ILE A 84 16.02 11.48 -0.89
N ARG A 85 16.65 12.60 -1.24
CA ARG A 85 16.61 13.84 -0.45
C ARG A 85 16.19 15.01 -1.32
N GLY A 86 15.39 15.91 -0.78
CA GLY A 86 14.94 17.13 -1.47
C GLY A 86 13.46 17.34 -1.28
N ASN A 87 12.95 18.49 -1.73
CA ASN A 87 11.54 18.81 -1.59
C ASN A 87 10.80 18.40 -2.87
N LEU A 88 10.07 17.29 -2.83
CA LEU A 88 9.21 16.87 -3.96
C LEU A 88 8.19 17.92 -4.39
N PHE A 89 7.83 18.83 -3.48
CA PHE A 89 6.81 19.86 -3.67
C PHE A 89 7.40 21.28 -3.64
N GLY A 90 8.72 21.41 -3.79
CA GLY A 90 9.43 22.69 -3.71
C GLY A 90 10.27 22.99 -4.95
N PRO A 91 10.91 24.18 -5.00
CA PRO A 91 11.72 24.60 -6.14
C PRO A 91 13.05 23.83 -6.27
N SER A 92 13.41 23.03 -5.26
CA SER A 92 14.63 22.21 -5.26
C SER A 92 14.31 20.79 -5.70
N HIS A 93 14.89 20.34 -6.81
CA HIS A 93 14.73 18.97 -7.29
C HIS A 93 15.21 17.94 -6.25
N ALA A 94 14.50 16.83 -6.15
CA ALA A 94 14.96 15.69 -5.38
C ALA A 94 16.28 15.17 -5.97
N ARG A 95 17.22 14.78 -5.10
CA ARG A 95 18.37 13.96 -5.48
C ARG A 95 17.87 12.58 -5.84
N ASP A 96 17.61 12.43 -7.12
CA ASP A 96 17.05 11.23 -7.73
C ASP A 96 18.10 10.13 -7.94
N GLY A 97 17.65 8.91 -8.25
CA GLY A 97 18.56 7.80 -8.58
C GLY A 97 19.29 7.21 -7.37
N ALA A 98 18.65 7.22 -6.20
CA ALA A 98 19.26 6.67 -4.99
C ALA A 98 19.43 5.14 -5.13
N ALA A 99 20.63 4.64 -4.81
CA ALA A 99 20.95 3.23 -4.94
C ALA A 99 20.20 2.37 -3.91
N GLY A 100 19.71 1.23 -4.37
CA GLY A 100 18.93 0.32 -3.56
C GLY A 100 18.71 -1.03 -4.22
N TYR A 101 17.82 -1.82 -3.63
CA TYR A 101 17.35 -3.04 -4.24
C TYR A 101 15.91 -3.34 -3.84
N ILE A 102 15.28 -4.18 -4.65
CA ILE A 102 13.99 -4.77 -4.32
C ILE A 102 14.09 -6.29 -4.24
N LEU A 103 13.21 -6.87 -3.42
CA LEU A 103 12.88 -8.28 -3.45
C LEU A 103 11.46 -8.42 -3.95
N ALA A 104 11.30 -9.03 -5.13
CA ALA A 104 10.00 -9.20 -5.79
C ALA A 104 9.80 -10.66 -6.22
N ARG A 105 8.55 -11.08 -6.37
CA ARG A 105 8.21 -12.44 -6.85
C ARG A 105 7.35 -12.43 -8.10
N GLN A 106 6.56 -11.39 -8.27
CA GLN A 106 5.59 -11.28 -9.34
C GLN A 106 5.30 -9.81 -9.65
N ALA A 107 4.71 -9.57 -10.81
CA ALA A 107 4.06 -8.30 -11.10
C ALA A 107 2.53 -8.45 -11.08
N ASP A 108 1.87 -7.39 -10.61
CA ASP A 108 0.41 -7.33 -10.52
C ASP A 108 -0.25 -7.19 -11.90
N LYS A 109 -1.59 -7.20 -11.92
CA LYS A 109 -2.38 -6.99 -13.16
C LYS A 109 -2.11 -5.68 -13.88
N TYR A 110 -1.55 -4.68 -13.20
CA TYR A 110 -1.13 -3.41 -13.79
C TYR A 110 0.32 -3.43 -14.29
N ARG A 111 0.96 -4.61 -14.28
CA ARG A 111 2.33 -4.85 -14.73
C ARG A 111 3.38 -4.14 -13.87
N ARG A 112 3.05 -3.91 -12.59
CA ARG A 112 3.95 -3.33 -11.59
C ARG A 112 4.54 -4.46 -10.74
N PRO A 113 5.86 -4.55 -10.56
CA PRO A 113 6.46 -5.46 -9.60
C PRO A 113 5.89 -5.21 -8.21
N VAL A 114 5.47 -6.28 -7.53
CA VAL A 114 5.04 -6.24 -6.13
C VAL A 114 6.25 -6.59 -5.27
N ALA A 115 6.70 -5.63 -4.47
CA ALA A 115 8.08 -5.60 -3.99
C ALA A 115 8.24 -5.16 -2.54
N PHE A 116 9.24 -5.72 -1.87
CA PHE A 116 9.86 -5.13 -0.69
C PHE A 116 11.06 -4.29 -1.11
N ALA A 117 11.13 -3.04 -0.68
CA ALA A 117 12.19 -2.11 -1.07
C ALA A 117 13.20 -1.87 0.07
N PHE A 118 14.48 -1.80 -0.30
CA PHE A 118 15.60 -1.68 0.61
C PHE A 118 16.61 -0.65 0.08
N ALA A 119 17.20 0.13 0.98
CA ALA A 119 18.27 1.05 0.64
C ALA A 119 19.63 0.34 0.55
N GLY A 120 20.54 0.91 -0.24
CA GLY A 120 21.93 0.44 -0.34
C GLY A 120 22.10 -0.79 -1.23
N ALA A 121 23.28 -1.40 -1.18
CA ALA A 121 23.61 -2.56 -2.01
C ALA A 121 23.07 -3.86 -1.38
N PRO A 122 22.47 -4.77 -2.17
CA PRO A 122 22.12 -6.09 -1.67
C PRO A 122 23.38 -6.94 -1.45
N PRO A 123 23.37 -7.88 -0.49
CA PRO A 123 24.45 -8.83 -0.31
C PRO A 123 24.45 -9.97 -1.35
N TRP A 124 23.47 -9.99 -2.26
CA TRP A 124 23.31 -11.03 -3.29
C TRP A 124 23.57 -10.48 -4.69
N PRO A 125 23.98 -11.34 -5.64
CA PRO A 125 24.02 -11.01 -7.06
C PRO A 125 22.64 -10.60 -7.61
N ASP A 126 22.67 -9.86 -8.72
CA ASP A 126 21.46 -9.48 -9.45
C ASP A 126 20.72 -10.71 -10.01
N GLY A 127 19.43 -10.81 -9.73
CA GLY A 127 18.55 -11.89 -10.16
C GLY A 127 18.67 -13.18 -9.32
N GLU A 128 19.33 -13.13 -8.16
CA GLU A 128 19.47 -14.24 -7.22
C GLU A 128 18.14 -14.58 -6.54
N LYS A 129 17.93 -15.86 -6.22
CA LYS A 129 16.77 -16.31 -5.44
C LYS A 129 17.07 -16.14 -3.95
N VAL A 130 16.34 -15.24 -3.30
CA VAL A 130 16.52 -14.88 -1.89
C VAL A 130 15.38 -15.44 -1.03
N PHE A 131 15.73 -16.02 0.12
CA PHE A 131 14.76 -16.32 1.16
C PHE A 131 14.58 -15.06 2.02
N LEU A 132 13.41 -14.45 1.92
CA LEU A 132 13.05 -13.30 2.74
C LEU A 132 12.46 -13.83 4.05
N ASP A 133 13.20 -13.68 5.14
CA ASP A 133 12.74 -13.98 6.49
C ASP A 133 12.26 -12.71 7.22
N ALA A 134 11.74 -12.88 8.44
CA ALA A 134 11.29 -11.77 9.27
C ALA A 134 12.40 -10.76 9.60
N ALA A 135 13.66 -11.21 9.79
CA ALA A 135 14.77 -10.35 10.16
C ALA A 135 15.16 -9.42 9.00
N LEU A 136 15.17 -9.94 7.78
CA LEU A 136 15.38 -9.15 6.57
C LEU A 136 14.16 -8.27 6.27
N LEU A 137 12.94 -8.80 6.39
CA LEU A 137 11.71 -8.02 6.20
C LEU A 137 11.67 -6.74 7.05
N ARG A 138 12.12 -6.81 8.31
CA ARG A 138 12.19 -5.66 9.22
C ARG A 138 13.09 -4.52 8.73
N LYS A 139 14.00 -4.79 7.79
CA LYS A 139 14.86 -3.80 7.15
C LYS A 139 14.22 -3.16 5.92
N SER A 140 13.10 -3.69 5.43
CA SER A 140 12.39 -3.11 4.29
C SER A 140 11.69 -1.83 4.68
N VAL A 141 11.58 -0.89 3.75
CA VAL A 141 10.82 0.34 3.96
C VAL A 141 9.34 0.06 4.20
N ASN A 142 8.80 -1.03 3.62
CA ASN A 142 7.44 -1.50 3.83
C ASN A 142 7.15 -1.74 5.32
N TYR A 143 8.04 -2.47 6.00
CA TYR A 143 7.91 -2.75 7.42
C TYR A 143 8.06 -1.47 8.27
N LEU A 144 9.01 -0.61 7.92
CA LEU A 144 9.26 0.64 8.64
C LEU A 144 8.07 1.61 8.56
N LEU A 145 7.40 1.68 7.41
CA LEU A 145 6.17 2.47 7.22
C LEU A 145 5.03 1.97 8.13
N LEU A 146 4.85 0.65 8.22
CA LEU A 146 3.86 0.05 9.14
C LEU A 146 4.22 0.31 10.60
N GLN A 147 5.49 0.14 10.97
CA GLN A 147 5.98 0.36 12.33
C GLN A 147 5.79 1.83 12.78
N ALA A 148 5.88 2.77 11.84
CA ALA A 148 5.61 4.19 12.06
C ALA A 148 4.11 4.53 12.12
N GLY A 149 3.22 3.61 11.72
CA GLY A 149 1.77 3.86 11.67
C GLY A 149 1.37 4.82 10.56
N LEU A 150 2.10 4.81 9.43
CA LEU A 150 1.90 5.73 8.31
C LEU A 150 1.24 5.08 7.09
N VAL A 151 1.05 3.76 7.12
CA VAL A 151 0.34 2.98 6.08
C VAL A 151 -0.54 1.92 6.75
N TYR A 152 -1.60 1.50 6.06
CA TYR A 152 -2.39 0.34 6.49
C TYR A 152 -1.73 -0.97 6.04
N PRO A 153 -1.88 -2.06 6.81
CA PRO A 153 -1.64 -3.38 6.25
C PRO A 153 -2.74 -3.71 5.23
N THR A 154 -2.35 -3.97 4.00
CA THR A 154 -3.27 -4.44 2.96
C THR A 154 -2.64 -5.61 2.23
N TYR A 155 -3.09 -6.80 2.59
CA TYR A 155 -2.51 -8.03 2.08
C TYR A 155 -3.27 -8.55 0.88
N TYR A 156 -2.52 -9.09 -0.06
CA TYR A 156 -3.05 -9.78 -1.23
C TYR A 156 -2.60 -11.23 -1.25
N GLU A 157 -3.33 -12.05 -2.00
CA GLU A 157 -2.93 -13.43 -2.25
C GLU A 157 -1.50 -13.52 -2.78
N GLY A 158 -0.73 -14.48 -2.27
CA GLY A 158 0.67 -14.68 -2.63
C GLY A 158 1.68 -14.19 -1.60
N LEU A 159 1.31 -13.27 -0.70
CA LEU A 159 2.14 -12.92 0.46
C LEU A 159 2.16 -14.06 1.48
N TYR A 160 3.36 -14.50 1.85
CA TYR A 160 3.53 -15.64 2.75
C TYR A 160 2.99 -15.34 4.16
N PRO A 161 2.36 -16.32 4.84
CA PRO A 161 1.72 -16.11 6.14
C PRO A 161 2.66 -15.61 7.25
N ASP A 162 3.92 -16.07 7.26
CA ASP A 162 4.95 -15.66 8.21
C ASP A 162 5.34 -14.18 8.04
N LEU A 163 5.55 -13.74 6.80
CA LEU A 163 5.79 -12.33 6.49
C LEU A 163 4.59 -11.46 6.82
N ARG A 164 3.38 -11.95 6.50
CA ARG A 164 2.13 -11.25 6.84
C ARG A 164 1.96 -11.08 8.35
N GLU A 165 2.24 -12.12 9.14
CA GLU A 165 2.15 -12.03 10.60
C GLU A 165 3.18 -11.04 11.17
N GLU A 166 4.38 -10.98 10.60
CA GLU A 166 5.38 -10.00 11.01
C GLU A 166 4.95 -8.55 10.71
N LEU A 167 4.39 -8.29 9.52
CA LEU A 167 3.79 -6.99 9.18
C LEU A 167 2.58 -6.67 10.07
N SER A 168 1.76 -7.67 10.36
CA SER A 168 0.57 -7.52 11.22
C SER A 168 0.98 -7.17 12.65
N ARG A 169 2.08 -7.74 13.15
CA ARG A 169 2.64 -7.39 14.46
C ARG A 169 3.06 -5.93 14.50
N ALA A 170 3.80 -5.45 13.48
CA ALA A 170 4.21 -4.05 13.39
C ALA A 170 3.01 -3.09 13.39
N CYS A 171 1.96 -3.42 12.61
CA CYS A 171 0.70 -2.68 12.60
C CYS A 171 0.06 -2.61 14.00
N ARG A 172 -0.11 -3.76 14.67
CA ARG A 172 -0.74 -3.83 15.99
C ARG A 172 0.06 -3.05 17.05
N GLU A 173 1.38 -3.11 16.99
CA GLU A 173 2.26 -2.32 17.87
C GLU A 173 2.14 -0.83 17.61
N ALA A 174 2.13 -0.40 16.35
CA ALA A 174 1.93 1.00 15.98
C ALA A 174 0.55 1.51 16.44
N ARG A 175 -0.50 0.70 16.26
CA ARG A 175 -1.86 1.02 16.72
C ARG A 175 -1.94 1.13 18.24
N LYS A 176 -1.43 0.14 18.96
CA LYS A 176 -1.40 0.15 20.44
C LYS A 176 -0.59 1.33 20.99
N GLY A 177 0.48 1.71 20.31
CA GLY A 177 1.32 2.83 20.68
C GLY A 177 0.81 4.21 20.23
N GLY A 178 -0.34 4.30 19.54
CA GLY A 178 -0.88 5.56 19.03
C GLY A 178 0.03 6.26 18.02
N ARG A 179 0.80 5.51 17.23
CA ARG A 179 1.75 6.07 16.26
C ARG A 179 1.05 6.52 14.98
N GLY A 180 1.62 7.52 14.31
CA GLY A 180 1.13 8.00 13.01
C GLY A 180 -0.35 8.36 13.02
N PHE A 181 -1.12 7.77 12.11
CA PHE A 181 -2.55 8.05 11.99
C PHE A 181 -3.45 7.25 12.91
N TRP A 182 -2.95 6.24 13.63
CA TRP A 182 -3.80 5.31 14.39
C TRP A 182 -4.75 5.97 15.41
N PRO A 183 -4.42 7.07 16.10
CA PRO A 183 -5.37 7.78 16.96
C PRO A 183 -6.60 8.37 16.24
N GLN A 184 -6.53 8.51 14.91
CA GLN A 184 -7.60 9.04 14.06
C GLN A 184 -8.21 7.96 13.15
N ASP A 185 -7.79 6.70 13.30
CA ASP A 185 -8.35 5.58 12.55
C ASP A 185 -9.80 5.31 13.00
N CYS A 186 -10.69 5.35 12.02
CA CYS A 186 -12.12 5.09 12.18
C CYS A 186 -12.54 3.83 11.41
N THR A 187 -11.60 3.02 10.91
CA THR A 187 -11.90 1.85 10.06
C THR A 187 -12.89 0.89 10.74
N ASN A 188 -12.69 0.58 12.02
CA ASN A 188 -13.54 -0.36 12.76
C ASN A 188 -14.55 0.31 13.70
N SER A 189 -14.31 1.55 14.14
CA SER A 189 -15.26 2.33 14.95
C SER A 189 -16.36 2.98 14.11
N GLY A 190 -16.07 3.26 12.84
CA GLY A 190 -16.98 3.80 11.85
C GLY A 190 -16.83 5.29 11.59
N VAL A 191 -17.21 5.70 10.39
CA VAL A 191 -17.22 7.09 9.94
C VAL A 191 -18.61 7.48 9.47
N VAL A 192 -19.12 8.61 9.96
CA VAL A 192 -20.39 9.19 9.52
C VAL A 192 -20.19 9.91 8.20
N ILE A 193 -21.00 9.53 7.21
CA ILE A 193 -20.96 10.11 5.86
C ILE A 193 -22.09 11.10 5.67
N ASP A 194 -21.76 12.38 5.77
CA ASP A 194 -22.68 13.52 5.56
C ASP A 194 -22.49 14.16 4.17
N GLY A 195 -21.90 13.42 3.23
CA GLY A 195 -21.52 13.87 1.89
C GLY A 195 -20.01 13.76 1.63
N LEU A 196 -19.57 13.99 0.39
CA LEU A 196 -18.18 13.76 -0.05
C LEU A 196 -17.10 14.45 0.81
N ASN A 197 -17.40 15.63 1.38
CA ASN A 197 -16.44 16.37 2.22
C ASN A 197 -16.17 15.69 3.58
N SER A 198 -17.07 14.82 4.04
CA SER A 198 -16.87 14.09 5.31
C SER A 198 -15.76 13.05 5.22
N LEU A 199 -15.51 12.51 4.01
CA LEU A 199 -14.49 11.51 3.73
C LEU A 199 -13.06 12.04 3.80
N THR A 200 -12.86 13.36 3.66
CA THR A 200 -11.53 13.94 3.44
C THR A 200 -10.89 14.59 4.68
N VAL A 201 -11.69 14.91 5.70
CA VAL A 201 -11.25 15.73 6.85
C VAL A 201 -11.48 15.11 8.22
N LYS A 202 -12.52 14.27 8.40
CA LYS A 202 -13.00 13.92 9.75
C LYS A 202 -12.39 12.65 10.35
N CYS A 203 -12.05 11.66 9.53
CA CYS A 203 -11.67 10.32 9.99
C CYS A 203 -10.79 9.63 8.94
N ILE A 204 -9.87 8.79 9.40
CA ILE A 204 -8.99 8.00 8.53
C ILE A 204 -9.55 6.58 8.47
N ILE A 205 -9.65 6.01 7.27
CA ILE A 205 -10.11 4.64 7.06
C ILE A 205 -9.19 3.92 6.09
N LEU A 206 -9.26 2.58 6.08
CA LEU A 206 -8.57 1.75 5.11
C LEU A 206 -8.73 2.31 3.67
N PRO A 207 -7.63 2.59 2.93
CA PRO A 207 -7.71 3.23 1.62
C PRO A 207 -8.58 2.48 0.62
N LYS A 208 -8.58 1.15 0.65
CA LYS A 208 -9.49 0.34 -0.18
C LYS A 208 -10.98 0.65 0.07
N LEU A 209 -11.39 0.81 1.33
CA LEU A 209 -12.76 1.21 1.68
C LEU A 209 -13.03 2.66 1.27
N PHE A 210 -12.07 3.56 1.49
CA PHE A 210 -12.15 4.95 1.03
C PHE A 210 -12.38 5.04 -0.48
N ARG A 211 -11.59 4.32 -1.30
CA ARG A 211 -11.73 4.29 -2.76
C ARG A 211 -13.12 3.84 -3.20
N ARG A 212 -13.72 2.85 -2.52
CA ARG A 212 -15.09 2.39 -2.80
C ARG A 212 -16.13 3.45 -2.44
N LEU A 213 -15.99 4.11 -1.29
CA LEU A 213 -16.87 5.20 -0.88
C LEU A 213 -16.80 6.39 -1.83
N VAL A 214 -15.60 6.82 -2.23
CA VAL A 214 -15.42 7.94 -3.18
C VAL A 214 -16.12 7.65 -4.50
N ARG A 215 -15.93 6.45 -5.06
CA ARG A 215 -16.60 6.05 -6.31
C ARG A 215 -18.11 6.02 -6.18
N PHE A 216 -18.63 5.45 -5.09
CA PHE A 216 -20.06 5.40 -4.85
C PHE A 216 -20.67 6.80 -4.71
N MET A 217 -20.07 7.64 -3.87
CA MET A 217 -20.56 9.00 -3.57
C MET A 217 -20.40 9.99 -4.74
N LYS A 218 -19.72 9.61 -5.82
CA LYS A 218 -19.64 10.42 -7.04
C LYS A 218 -20.97 10.47 -7.78
N GLU A 219 -21.74 9.40 -7.68
CA GLU A 219 -23.03 9.22 -8.36
C GLU A 219 -24.22 9.29 -7.40
N ASN A 220 -23.95 9.34 -6.08
CA ASN A 220 -24.97 9.25 -5.03
C ASN A 220 -24.84 10.39 -4.02
N GLN A 221 -25.97 10.92 -3.55
CA GLN A 221 -26.01 12.03 -2.60
C GLN A 221 -25.77 11.60 -1.14
N ASP A 222 -26.06 10.34 -0.82
CA ASP A 222 -25.87 9.72 0.48
C ASP A 222 -25.34 8.28 0.33
N ILE A 223 -25.28 7.52 1.44
CA ILE A 223 -24.77 6.14 1.47
C ILE A 223 -25.84 5.05 1.29
N VAL A 224 -27.10 5.43 1.02
CA VAL A 224 -28.17 4.46 0.79
C VAL A 224 -27.83 3.66 -0.46
N GLY A 225 -27.84 2.33 -0.37
CA GLY A 225 -27.44 1.44 -1.47
C GLY A 225 -25.93 1.18 -1.58
N PHE A 226 -25.10 1.72 -0.66
CA PHE A 226 -23.65 1.48 -0.71
C PHE A 226 -23.29 -0.01 -0.58
N LYS A 227 -24.03 -0.77 0.23
CA LYS A 227 -23.79 -2.21 0.37
C LYS A 227 -24.07 -2.96 -0.93
N ASP A 228 -25.20 -2.66 -1.58
CA ASP A 228 -25.58 -3.26 -2.86
C ASP A 228 -24.54 -2.91 -3.95
N TYR A 229 -24.02 -1.68 -3.94
CA TYR A 229 -22.91 -1.28 -4.81
C TYR A 229 -21.66 -2.16 -4.60
N LEU A 230 -21.29 -2.46 -3.35
CA LEU A 230 -20.16 -3.34 -3.06
C LEU A 230 -20.42 -4.78 -3.49
N GLU A 231 -21.66 -5.27 -3.38
CA GLU A 231 -22.05 -6.60 -3.85
C GLU A 231 -21.99 -6.71 -5.37
N ALA A 232 -22.40 -5.66 -6.10
CA ALA A 232 -22.30 -5.57 -7.55
C ALA A 232 -20.86 -5.36 -8.05
N ASN A 233 -19.95 -4.86 -7.19
CA ASN A 233 -18.54 -4.60 -7.51
C ASN A 233 -17.61 -5.33 -6.53
N PRO A 234 -17.62 -6.68 -6.55
CA PRO A 234 -17.04 -7.47 -5.48
C PRO A 234 -15.52 -7.26 -5.36
N ASP A 235 -15.07 -7.14 -4.11
CA ASP A 235 -13.68 -7.32 -3.72
C ASP A 235 -13.59 -8.62 -2.89
N PRO A 236 -13.25 -9.76 -3.52
CA PRO A 236 -13.06 -11.01 -2.81
C PRO A 236 -11.94 -10.88 -1.77
N VAL A 237 -12.20 -11.42 -0.59
CA VAL A 237 -11.31 -11.31 0.57
C VAL A 237 -11.43 -12.53 1.45
N THR A 238 -10.29 -13.09 1.84
CA THR A 238 -10.21 -14.10 2.90
C THR A 238 -10.17 -13.40 4.25
N ASN A 239 -11.15 -13.69 5.10
CA ASN A 239 -11.11 -13.33 6.51
C ASN A 239 -10.30 -14.39 7.25
N LEU A 240 -9.11 -14.03 7.72
CA LEU A 240 -8.17 -14.94 8.38
C LEU A 240 -8.68 -15.45 9.74
N ALA A 241 -9.40 -14.61 10.48
CA ALA A 241 -9.94 -15.00 11.79
C ALA A 241 -11.02 -16.08 11.67
N MET A 242 -11.80 -16.04 10.58
CA MET A 242 -12.85 -17.02 10.28
C MET A 242 -12.39 -18.14 9.33
N ALA A 243 -11.17 -18.06 8.81
CA ALA A 243 -10.66 -18.92 7.73
C ALA A 243 -11.64 -19.07 6.56
N ARG A 244 -12.30 -17.97 6.15
CA ARG A 244 -13.39 -17.99 5.16
C ARG A 244 -13.14 -17.00 4.04
N LEU A 245 -13.30 -17.47 2.80
CA LEU A 245 -13.43 -16.61 1.63
C LEU A 245 -14.81 -15.93 1.62
N THR A 246 -14.81 -14.62 1.45
CA THR A 246 -16.00 -13.78 1.38
C THR A 246 -15.73 -12.59 0.45
N ASN A 247 -16.54 -11.53 0.53
CA ASN A 247 -16.35 -10.28 -0.19
C ASN A 247 -16.33 -9.11 0.80
N LEU A 248 -15.70 -7.99 0.42
CA LEU A 248 -15.67 -6.77 1.23
C LEU A 248 -17.06 -6.32 1.68
N ALA A 249 -18.08 -6.46 0.83
CA ALA A 249 -19.47 -6.14 1.15
C ALA A 249 -19.99 -6.84 2.42
N ALA A 250 -19.56 -8.08 2.67
CA ALA A 250 -19.96 -8.85 3.86
C ALA A 250 -19.26 -8.38 5.14
N LEU A 251 -18.13 -7.66 4.99
CA LEU A 251 -17.33 -7.14 6.09
C LEU A 251 -17.61 -5.64 6.34
N VAL A 252 -18.44 -5.02 5.51
CA VAL A 252 -18.88 -3.63 5.66
C VAL A 252 -20.25 -3.60 6.33
N GLU A 253 -20.34 -2.80 7.39
CA GLU A 253 -21.58 -2.49 8.05
C GLU A 253 -21.96 -1.03 7.77
N VAL A 254 -23.25 -0.82 7.46
CA VAL A 254 -23.84 0.49 7.22
C VAL A 254 -25.01 0.69 8.19
N GLN A 255 -24.90 1.65 9.10
CA GLN A 255 -25.95 1.98 10.08
C GLN A 255 -26.01 3.48 10.33
N ASN A 256 -27.19 4.10 10.28
CA ASN A 256 -27.39 5.52 10.60
C ASN A 256 -26.38 6.48 9.92
N LYS A 257 -26.14 6.29 8.62
CA LYS A 257 -25.11 7.02 7.83
C LYS A 257 -23.65 6.74 8.21
N SER A 258 -23.40 5.84 9.16
CA SER A 258 -22.07 5.38 9.52
C SER A 258 -21.67 4.16 8.70
N VAL A 259 -20.41 4.13 8.26
CA VAL A 259 -19.80 3.01 7.54
C VAL A 259 -18.59 2.52 8.33
N ARG A 260 -18.47 1.21 8.55
CA ARG A 260 -17.33 0.59 9.23
C ARG A 260 -16.99 -0.78 8.68
N LEU A 261 -15.75 -1.23 8.90
CA LEU A 261 -15.38 -2.64 8.77
C LEU A 261 -15.66 -3.39 10.07
N THR A 262 -16.23 -4.58 9.97
CA THR A 262 -16.47 -5.49 11.10
C THR A 262 -15.23 -6.32 11.46
N THR A 263 -14.20 -6.29 10.62
CA THR A 263 -12.94 -7.04 10.80
C THR A 263 -11.76 -6.09 10.67
N ALA A 264 -10.71 -6.30 11.48
CA ALA A 264 -9.51 -5.48 11.45
C ALA A 264 -8.73 -5.67 10.12
N PRO A 265 -8.11 -4.61 9.56
CA PRO A 265 -7.37 -4.69 8.29
C PRO A 265 -6.34 -5.82 8.22
N GLU A 266 -5.58 -6.05 9.30
CA GLU A 266 -4.54 -7.08 9.35
C GLU A 266 -5.07 -8.52 9.26
N ALA A 267 -6.38 -8.73 9.42
CA ALA A 267 -7.03 -10.03 9.30
C ALA A 267 -7.61 -10.28 7.88
N LEU A 268 -7.35 -9.37 6.93
CA LEU A 268 -7.91 -9.42 5.58
C LEU A 268 -6.82 -9.74 4.54
N VAL A 269 -7.10 -10.69 3.64
CA VAL A 269 -6.27 -10.97 2.47
C VAL A 269 -7.13 -10.90 1.22
N PHE A 270 -6.91 -9.88 0.39
CA PHE A 270 -7.68 -9.64 -0.82
C PHE A 270 -7.17 -10.51 -1.98
N THR A 271 -8.09 -10.95 -2.82
CA THR A 271 -7.75 -11.50 -4.13
C THR A 271 -7.46 -10.35 -5.09
N GLU A 272 -6.41 -10.47 -5.92
CA GLU A 272 -6.25 -9.52 -7.02
C GLU A 272 -7.36 -9.74 -8.06
N THR A 273 -8.30 -8.80 -8.10
CA THR A 273 -9.27 -8.62 -9.19
C THR A 273 -8.85 -7.45 -10.04
#